data_AF-A0A1Y0HU77-F1
#
_entry.id   AF-A0A1Y0HU77-F1
#
_cell.length_a   1.000
_cell.length_b   1.000
_cell.length_c   1.000
_cell.angle_alpha   90.00
_cell.angle_beta   90.00
_cell.angle_gamma   90.00
#
_symmetry.space_group_name_H-M   'P 1'
#
loop_
_entity.id
_entity.type
_entity.pdbx_description
1 polymer ?
#
loop_
_entity_poly.entity_id
_entity_poly.type
_entity_poly.pdbx_seq_one_letter_code
_entity_poly.pdbx_strand_id
1 'polypeptide(L)'
;MTAADAPASVADPLVPPVLVRDYRRLLRLFPYTYRRAHEAEMLGHLLDGARPGQSRPTRAERADLLLAATREWLLAPLGSTPRQRRAATGLLFVLLPVVLVVMAARVLAFAAAIVRAMLGPDGHAPLVATVPTALMWALWVVAVALALVGARRVGLVVAVLAAGAGVAALVVSVAAGSAYAAYLDAPWVVGLVAYAGVLAARRTCWVGAEPVALRAATVGAMALVLGALVAAAFSDAAHLGVPWWSGVALSSWTLPALAAPVVLLLGAALLWRRTRQAVPVLGGLALAMLLSRSSFFWSGTVSLQTADLGNVLALLGLTTAVTLVLRWAVNRLDELSEARASHRALLAATGAAPRPGAPHPGEPTAV
;
A
#
# COMPACT_ATOMS: atom_id res chain seq x y z
N MET A 1 -7.85 74.00 26.60
CA MET A 1 -7.43 72.67 27.08
C MET A 1 -8.52 71.68 26.70
N THR A 2 -8.39 71.07 25.52
CA THR A 2 -9.35 70.09 24.99
C THR A 2 -8.64 68.74 24.89
N ALA A 3 -9.18 67.77 25.63
CA ALA A 3 -8.80 66.38 25.58
C ALA A 3 -9.35 65.74 24.29
N ALA A 4 -8.54 65.67 23.24
CA ALA A 4 -8.87 64.92 22.03
C ALA A 4 -7.61 64.68 21.20
N ASP A 5 -6.78 63.73 21.62
CA ASP A 5 -5.87 63.00 20.73
C ASP A 5 -5.33 61.78 21.49
N ALA A 6 -6.21 60.80 21.71
CA ALA A 6 -5.74 59.45 22.01
C ALA A 6 -5.32 58.83 20.67
N PRO A 7 -4.06 58.41 20.49
CA PRO A 7 -3.64 57.78 19.25
C PRO A 7 -4.48 56.53 19.05
N ALA A 8 -5.16 56.46 17.90
CA ALA A 8 -5.89 55.29 17.46
C ALA A 8 -5.00 54.06 17.69
N SER A 9 -5.44 53.16 18.58
CA SER A 9 -4.71 51.93 18.89
C SER A 9 -4.43 51.25 17.57
N VAL A 10 -3.14 51.16 17.21
CA VAL A 10 -2.65 50.38 16.09
C VAL A 10 -3.33 49.03 16.22
N ALA A 11 -4.25 48.72 15.30
CA ALA A 11 -5.06 47.53 15.36
C ALA A 11 -4.10 46.35 15.51
N ASP A 12 -4.08 45.75 16.70
CA ASP A 12 -3.22 44.61 16.97
C ASP A 12 -3.49 43.58 15.87
N PRO A 13 -2.46 43.05 15.21
CA PRO A 13 -2.67 42.06 14.17
C PRO A 13 -3.52 40.93 14.77
N LEU A 14 -4.71 40.71 14.18
CA LEU A 14 -5.70 39.72 14.62
C LEU A 14 -5.09 38.32 14.83
N VAL A 15 -3.97 38.03 14.16
CA VAL A 15 -3.22 36.79 14.36
C VAL A 15 -1.71 37.06 14.48
N PRO A 16 -1.05 36.57 15.55
CA PRO A 16 0.40 36.73 15.72
C PRO A 16 1.21 36.06 14.59
N PRO A 17 2.22 36.72 14.00
CA PRO A 17 3.02 36.16 12.90
C PRO A 17 3.81 34.90 13.31
N VAL A 18 4.11 34.75 14.61
CA VAL A 18 4.77 33.57 15.19
C VAL A 18 3.88 32.34 15.08
N LEU A 19 2.57 32.48 15.32
CA LEU A 19 1.62 31.36 15.23
C LEU A 19 1.55 30.81 13.81
N VAL A 20 1.47 31.70 12.81
CA VAL A 20 1.46 31.33 11.39
C VAL A 20 2.74 30.56 11.01
N ARG A 21 3.90 31.02 11.50
CA ARG A 21 5.18 30.33 11.25
C ARG A 21 5.21 28.95 11.88
N ASP A 22 4.70 28.80 13.10
CA ASP A 22 4.65 27.52 13.81
C ASP A 22 3.69 26.54 13.12
N TYR A 23 2.51 26.98 12.69
CA TYR A 23 1.60 26.14 11.91
C TYR A 23 2.23 25.71 10.58
N ARG A 24 2.85 26.63 9.83
CA ARG A 24 3.60 26.26 8.60
C ARG A 24 4.70 25.24 8.88
N ARG A 25 5.40 25.34 10.01
CA ARG A 25 6.42 24.35 10.40
C ARG A 25 5.81 22.97 10.65
N LEU A 26 4.63 22.90 11.29
CA LEU A 26 3.91 21.65 11.48
C LEU A 26 3.37 21.08 10.15
N LEU A 27 2.88 21.93 9.25
CA LEU A 27 2.40 21.52 7.93
C LEU A 27 3.52 20.93 7.05
N ARG A 28 4.81 21.22 7.34
CA ARG A 28 5.95 20.56 6.67
C ARG A 28 6.02 19.05 6.92
N LEU A 29 5.37 18.54 7.97
CA LEU A 29 5.28 17.11 8.27
C LEU A 29 4.43 16.35 7.24
N PHE A 30 3.51 17.04 6.56
CA PHE A 30 2.69 16.42 5.52
C PHE A 30 3.51 16.13 4.26
N PRO A 31 3.16 15.06 3.50
CA PRO A 31 3.80 14.77 2.21
C PRO A 31 3.78 15.99 1.28
N TYR A 32 4.86 16.19 0.53
CA TYR A 32 5.03 17.38 -0.32
C TYR A 32 3.86 17.61 -1.29
N THR A 33 3.39 16.55 -1.94
CA THR A 33 2.28 16.62 -2.90
C THR A 33 0.97 17.03 -2.24
N TYR A 34 0.69 16.51 -1.04
CA TYR A 34 -0.49 16.89 -0.27
C TYR A 34 -0.42 18.34 0.19
N ARG A 35 0.73 18.74 0.75
CA ARG A 35 1.00 20.11 1.21
C ARG A 35 0.83 21.11 0.06
N ARG A 36 1.41 20.84 -1.12
CA ARG A 36 1.29 21.73 -2.29
C ARG A 36 -0.17 22.03 -2.68
N ALA A 37 -1.07 21.06 -2.48
CA ALA A 37 -2.48 21.21 -2.85
C ALA A 37 -3.36 21.81 -1.75
N HIS A 38 -3.10 21.51 -0.47
CA HIS A 38 -4.02 21.84 0.64
C HIS A 38 -3.41 22.74 1.71
N GLU A 39 -2.14 23.17 1.61
CA GLU A 39 -1.48 23.96 2.66
C GLU A 39 -2.23 25.26 2.98
N ALA A 40 -2.72 25.97 1.95
CA ALA A 40 -3.44 27.22 2.13
C ALA A 40 -4.79 27.01 2.84
N GLU A 41 -5.54 25.97 2.46
CA GLU A 41 -6.82 25.61 3.07
C GLU A 41 -6.64 25.16 4.53
N MET A 42 -5.67 24.27 4.77
CA MET A 42 -5.35 23.80 6.12
C MET A 42 -4.87 24.94 7.02
N LEU A 43 -4.00 25.82 6.50
CA LEU A 43 -3.55 26.98 7.26
C LEU A 43 -4.71 27.92 7.55
N GLY A 44 -5.60 28.17 6.59
CA GLY A 44 -6.84 28.93 6.81
C GLY A 44 -7.66 28.36 7.97
N HIS A 45 -8.01 27.06 7.90
CA HIS A 45 -8.77 26.39 8.95
C HIS A 45 -8.11 26.42 10.33
N LEU A 46 -6.77 26.29 10.39
CA LEU A 46 -6.03 26.38 11.65
C LEU A 46 -6.04 27.80 12.24
N LEU A 47 -5.96 28.82 11.40
CA LEU A 47 -5.99 30.22 11.84
C LEU A 47 -7.41 30.64 12.24
N ASP A 48 -8.44 30.18 11.51
CA ASP A 48 -9.85 30.44 11.84
C ASP A 48 -10.26 29.79 13.17
N GLY A 49 -9.65 28.65 13.52
CA GLY A 49 -9.86 27.96 14.79
C GLY A 49 -9.00 28.45 15.95
N ALA A 50 -8.08 29.39 15.72
CA ALA A 50 -7.16 29.87 16.76
C ALA A 50 -7.89 30.79 17.76
N ARG A 51 -7.57 30.66 19.05
CA ARG A 51 -8.15 31.52 20.09
C ARG A 51 -7.60 32.95 19.97
N PRO A 52 -8.39 34.00 20.27
CA PRO A 52 -7.87 35.35 20.35
C PRO A 52 -6.67 35.43 21.31
N GLY A 53 -5.57 36.03 20.86
CA GLY A 53 -4.32 36.14 21.63
C GLY A 53 -3.44 34.88 21.65
N GLN A 54 -3.80 33.82 20.91
CA GLN A 54 -2.98 32.61 20.83
C GLN A 54 -1.67 32.89 20.08
N SER A 55 -0.53 32.75 20.77
CA SER A 55 0.80 32.97 20.17
C SER A 55 1.49 31.68 19.71
N ARG A 56 1.03 30.51 20.17
CA ARG A 56 1.62 29.19 19.85
C ARG A 56 0.54 28.13 19.64
N PRO A 57 0.81 27.10 18.81
CA PRO A 57 -0.10 25.96 18.66
C PRO A 57 -0.25 25.19 19.97
N THR A 58 -1.48 24.80 20.31
CA THR A 58 -1.74 24.00 21.52
C THR A 58 -1.17 22.58 21.38
N ARG A 59 -0.96 21.88 22.50
CA ARG A 59 -0.49 20.48 22.46
C ARG A 59 -1.47 19.56 21.73
N ALA A 60 -2.76 19.82 21.87
CA ALA A 60 -3.82 19.07 21.19
C ALA A 60 -3.75 19.28 19.67
N GLU A 61 -3.62 20.52 19.19
CA GLU A 61 -3.43 20.81 17.76
C GLU A 61 -2.19 20.14 17.18
N ARG A 62 -1.07 20.15 17.91
CA ARG A 62 0.16 19.47 17.48
C ARG A 62 -0.04 17.97 17.35
N ALA A 63 -0.68 17.36 18.35
CA ALA A 63 -0.95 15.92 18.35
C ALA A 63 -1.91 15.54 17.20
N ASP A 64 -2.95 16.33 16.97
CA ASP A 64 -3.89 16.11 15.88
C ASP A 64 -3.22 16.26 14.50
N LEU A 65 -2.40 17.30 14.30
CA LEU A 65 -1.62 17.48 13.07
C LEU A 65 -0.60 16.37 12.85
N LEU A 66 0.04 15.86 13.91
CA LEU A 66 0.95 14.72 13.82
C LEU A 66 0.19 13.45 13.41
N LEU A 67 -0.97 13.18 14.00
CA LEU A 67 -1.81 12.04 13.64
C LEU A 67 -2.34 12.15 12.21
N ALA A 68 -2.78 13.35 11.80
CA ALA A 68 -3.22 13.63 10.45
C ALA A 68 -2.09 13.46 9.43
N ALA A 69 -0.89 13.99 9.71
CA ALA A 69 0.28 13.82 8.86
C ALA A 69 0.70 12.35 8.76
N THR A 70 0.67 11.61 9.88
CA THR A 70 1.01 10.18 9.92
C THR A 70 0.02 9.38 9.07
N ARG A 71 -1.29 9.64 9.22
CA ARG A 71 -2.34 9.02 8.41
C ARG A 71 -2.14 9.32 6.92
N GLU A 72 -1.75 10.53 6.60
CA GLU A 72 -1.52 10.95 5.22
C GLU A 72 -0.26 10.28 4.62
N TRP A 73 0.80 10.10 5.42
CA TRP A 73 1.98 9.31 5.03
C TRP A 73 1.65 7.83 4.81
N LEU A 74 0.77 7.23 5.60
CA LEU A 74 0.31 5.85 5.39
C LEU A 74 -0.47 5.69 4.09
N LEU A 75 -1.18 6.73 3.65
CA LEU A 75 -1.92 6.75 2.39
C LEU A 75 -1.08 7.24 1.20
N ALA A 76 0.05 7.88 1.46
CA ALA A 76 0.92 8.45 0.44
C ALA A 76 1.35 7.46 -0.65
N PRO A 77 1.62 6.16 -0.36
CA PRO A 77 1.94 5.18 -1.39
C PRO A 77 0.80 4.91 -2.39
N LEU A 78 -0.45 5.18 -2.01
CA LEU A 78 -1.66 4.83 -2.77
C LEU A 78 -2.17 5.94 -3.69
N GLY A 79 -1.55 7.12 -3.66
CA GLY A 79 -1.95 8.26 -4.49
C GLY A 79 -2.00 9.59 -3.73
N SER A 80 -1.87 10.70 -4.47
CA SER A 80 -1.99 12.06 -3.91
C SER A 80 -3.44 12.50 -3.78
N THR A 81 -4.35 11.97 -4.62
CA THR A 81 -5.77 12.35 -4.62
C THR A 81 -6.67 11.24 -4.08
N PRO A 82 -7.85 11.58 -3.50
CA PRO A 82 -8.82 10.58 -3.06
C PRO A 82 -9.27 9.62 -4.16
N ARG A 83 -9.40 10.11 -5.41
CA ARG A 83 -9.78 9.30 -6.57
C ARG A 83 -8.71 8.26 -6.91
N GLN A 84 -7.44 8.67 -6.92
CA GLN A 84 -6.30 7.77 -7.12
C GLN A 84 -6.24 6.69 -6.03
N ARG A 85 -6.39 7.08 -4.76
CA ARG A 85 -6.41 6.14 -3.63
C ARG A 85 -7.53 5.13 -3.75
N ARG A 86 -8.74 5.57 -4.15
CA ARG A 86 -9.89 4.69 -4.35
C ARG A 86 -9.63 3.66 -5.47
N ALA A 87 -9.01 4.09 -6.58
CA ALA A 87 -8.64 3.20 -7.67
C ALA A 87 -7.55 2.19 -7.24
N ALA A 88 -6.48 2.68 -6.60
CA ALA A 88 -5.37 1.86 -6.12
C ALA A 88 -5.84 0.81 -5.11
N THR A 89 -6.60 1.23 -4.11
CA THR A 89 -7.11 0.33 -3.06
C THR A 89 -8.14 -0.66 -3.61
N GLY A 90 -8.94 -0.27 -4.61
CA GLY A 90 -9.84 -1.20 -5.31
C GLY A 90 -9.07 -2.33 -5.99
N LEU A 91 -8.02 -1.99 -6.74
CA LEU A 91 -7.18 -2.99 -7.40
C LEU A 91 -6.42 -3.86 -6.39
N LEU A 92 -5.79 -3.26 -5.38
CA LEU A 92 -5.04 -3.99 -4.36
C LEU A 92 -5.95 -4.91 -3.52
N PHE A 93 -7.22 -4.54 -3.33
CA PHE A 93 -8.20 -5.40 -2.66
C PHE A 93 -8.53 -6.68 -3.45
N VAL A 94 -8.29 -6.68 -4.77
CA VAL A 94 -8.39 -7.89 -5.59
C VAL A 94 -7.05 -8.62 -5.63
N LEU A 95 -5.96 -7.90 -5.95
CA LEU A 95 -4.67 -8.53 -6.22
C LEU A 95 -3.96 -9.08 -4.98
N LEU A 96 -4.02 -8.39 -3.83
CA LEU A 96 -3.36 -8.88 -2.62
C LEU A 96 -3.95 -10.22 -2.16
N PRO A 97 -5.28 -10.41 -2.10
CA PRO A 97 -5.81 -11.73 -1.75
C PRO A 97 -5.47 -12.84 -2.74
N VAL A 98 -5.40 -12.52 -4.03
CA VAL A 98 -4.98 -13.48 -5.06
C VAL A 98 -3.54 -13.95 -4.84
N VAL A 99 -2.64 -13.04 -4.46
CA VAL A 99 -1.25 -13.39 -4.15
C VAL A 99 -1.14 -14.17 -2.84
N LEU A 100 -1.88 -13.74 -1.81
CA LEU A 100 -1.80 -14.29 -0.46
C LEU A 100 -2.49 -15.66 -0.32
N VAL A 101 -3.55 -15.94 -1.10
CA VAL A 101 -4.32 -17.20 -1.00
C VAL A 101 -3.47 -18.43 -1.29
N VAL A 102 -2.46 -18.30 -2.17
CA VAL A 102 -1.55 -19.41 -2.49
C VAL A 102 -0.78 -19.86 -1.26
N MET A 103 -0.17 -18.91 -0.54
CA MET A 103 0.60 -19.26 0.66
C MET A 103 -0.31 -19.67 1.81
N ALA A 104 -1.46 -19.00 1.98
CA ALA A 104 -2.46 -19.39 2.97
C ALA A 104 -2.91 -20.85 2.78
N ALA A 105 -3.27 -21.22 1.55
CA ALA A 105 -3.72 -22.58 1.23
C ALA A 105 -2.62 -23.61 1.52
N ARG A 106 -1.37 -23.33 1.11
CA ARG A 106 -0.23 -24.23 1.37
C ARG A 106 0.02 -24.43 2.86
N VAL A 107 0.12 -23.35 3.63
CA VAL A 107 0.43 -23.44 5.07
C VAL A 107 -0.70 -24.13 5.84
N LEU A 108 -1.96 -23.82 5.52
CA LEU A 108 -3.10 -24.44 6.18
C LEU A 108 -3.24 -25.92 5.80
N ALA A 109 -3.03 -26.29 4.54
CA ALA A 109 -3.02 -27.69 4.10
C ALA A 109 -1.90 -28.50 4.76
N PHE A 110 -0.69 -27.92 4.85
CA PHE A 110 0.44 -28.53 5.53
C PHE A 110 0.17 -28.73 7.02
N ALA A 111 -0.35 -27.69 7.70
CA ALA A 111 -0.69 -27.77 9.11
C ALA A 111 -1.76 -28.83 9.37
N ALA A 112 -2.79 -28.92 8.52
CA ALA A 112 -3.82 -29.96 8.57
C ALA A 112 -3.27 -31.37 8.30
N ALA A 113 -2.26 -31.51 7.43
CA ALA A 113 -1.59 -32.79 7.19
C ALA A 113 -0.76 -33.25 8.40
N ILE A 114 0.02 -32.34 9.01
CA ILE A 114 0.79 -32.64 10.24
C ILE A 114 -0.12 -33.09 11.37
N VAL A 115 -1.22 -32.37 11.60
CA VAL A 115 -2.17 -32.69 12.67
C VAL A 115 -2.72 -34.09 12.46
N ARG A 116 -3.20 -34.41 11.25
CA ARG A 116 -3.67 -35.77 10.92
C ARG A 116 -2.61 -36.83 11.10
N ALA A 117 -1.35 -36.56 10.73
CA ALA A 117 -0.25 -37.51 10.85
C ALA A 117 0.17 -37.77 12.31
N MET A 118 0.21 -36.72 13.15
CA MET A 118 0.65 -36.81 14.54
C MET A 118 -0.39 -37.43 15.48
N LEU A 119 -1.69 -37.29 15.15
CA LEU A 119 -2.77 -37.55 16.09
C LEU A 119 -3.72 -38.67 15.67
N GLY A 120 -3.52 -39.22 14.47
CA GLY A 120 -4.49 -40.13 13.86
C GLY A 120 -5.81 -39.43 13.52
N PRO A 121 -6.85 -40.18 13.12
CA PRO A 121 -8.14 -39.63 12.71
C PRO A 121 -8.88 -38.88 13.83
N ASP A 122 -8.61 -39.23 15.10
CA ASP A 122 -9.46 -38.81 16.23
C ASP A 122 -8.82 -37.76 17.15
N GLY A 123 -7.53 -37.45 17.01
CA GLY A 123 -6.87 -36.55 17.96
C GLY A 123 -6.99 -35.07 17.59
N HIS A 124 -7.28 -34.25 18.60
CA HIS A 124 -7.49 -32.81 18.50
C HIS A 124 -6.35 -32.05 19.19
N ALA A 125 -5.21 -31.84 18.52
CA ALA A 125 -4.18 -30.93 19.04
C ALA A 125 -4.35 -29.53 18.44
N PRO A 126 -3.98 -28.48 19.19
CA PRO A 126 -4.03 -27.12 18.68
C PRO A 126 -3.01 -26.92 17.55
N LEU A 127 -3.52 -26.78 16.32
CA LEU A 127 -2.81 -26.41 15.07
C LEU A 127 -1.75 -25.31 15.23
N VAL A 128 -1.97 -24.39 16.16
CA VAL A 128 -1.14 -23.21 16.41
C VAL A 128 0.20 -23.58 17.07
N ALA A 129 0.27 -24.68 17.82
CA ALA A 129 1.49 -25.07 18.53
C ALA A 129 2.54 -25.68 17.59
N THR A 130 2.13 -26.29 16.47
CA THR A 130 3.03 -27.00 15.55
C THR A 130 3.47 -26.16 14.37
N VAL A 131 2.62 -25.22 13.90
CA VAL A 131 2.92 -24.33 12.78
C VAL A 131 2.58 -22.90 13.19
N PRO A 132 3.52 -22.12 13.74
CA PRO A 132 3.26 -20.77 14.27
C PRO A 132 2.61 -19.82 13.24
N THR A 133 2.93 -20.01 11.96
CA THR A 133 2.39 -19.23 10.84
C THR A 133 0.96 -19.62 10.46
N ALA A 134 0.43 -20.77 10.89
CA ALA A 134 -0.94 -21.16 10.59
C ALA A 134 -1.97 -20.18 11.19
N LEU A 135 -1.68 -19.63 12.38
CA LEU A 135 -2.56 -18.66 13.04
C LEU A 135 -2.72 -17.39 12.20
N MET A 136 -1.62 -16.82 11.68
CA MET A 136 -1.72 -15.60 10.85
C MET A 136 -2.55 -15.84 9.59
N TRP A 137 -2.42 -17.01 8.95
CA TRP A 137 -3.16 -17.33 7.73
C TRP A 137 -4.64 -17.61 8.01
N ALA A 138 -4.97 -18.30 9.10
CA ALA A 138 -6.35 -18.51 9.52
C ALA A 138 -7.05 -17.17 9.81
N LEU A 139 -6.39 -16.29 10.58
CA LEU A 139 -6.90 -14.93 10.83
C LEU A 139 -7.07 -14.16 9.53
N TRP A 140 -6.11 -14.24 8.60
CA TRP A 140 -6.21 -13.57 7.31
C TRP A 140 -7.40 -14.07 6.47
N VAL A 141 -7.65 -15.38 6.40
CA VAL A 141 -8.83 -15.95 5.70
C VAL A 141 -10.13 -15.42 6.30
N VAL A 142 -10.23 -15.39 7.64
CA VAL A 142 -11.38 -14.81 8.35
C VAL A 142 -11.53 -13.32 8.01
N ALA A 143 -10.43 -12.57 7.97
CA ALA A 143 -10.45 -11.15 7.62
C ALA A 143 -10.97 -10.91 6.19
N VAL A 144 -10.55 -11.74 5.22
CA VAL A 144 -11.05 -11.69 3.83
C VAL A 144 -12.54 -12.00 3.79
N ALA A 145 -12.99 -13.07 4.44
CA ALA A 145 -14.41 -13.43 4.49
C ALA A 145 -15.26 -12.30 5.09
N LEU A 146 -14.85 -11.73 6.22
CA LEU A 146 -15.52 -10.60 6.85
C LEU A 146 -15.54 -9.35 5.95
N ALA A 147 -14.46 -9.07 5.23
CA ALA A 147 -14.41 -7.96 4.28
C ALA A 147 -15.39 -8.16 3.11
N LEU A 148 -15.51 -9.38 2.59
CA LEU A 148 -16.41 -9.75 1.50
C LEU A 148 -17.89 -9.72 1.90
N VAL A 149 -18.23 -10.13 3.13
CA VAL A 149 -19.60 -10.03 3.67
C VAL A 149 -19.97 -8.57 4.01
N GLY A 150 -18.98 -7.69 4.15
CA GLY A 150 -19.18 -6.26 4.43
C GLY A 150 -18.98 -5.87 5.89
N ALA A 151 -18.55 -6.80 6.76
CA ALA A 151 -18.18 -6.57 8.15
C ALA A 151 -16.80 -5.90 8.29
N ARG A 152 -16.61 -4.76 7.59
CA ARG A 152 -15.29 -4.16 7.35
C ARG A 152 -14.51 -3.76 8.58
N ARG A 153 -15.18 -3.27 9.63
CA ARG A 153 -14.51 -2.87 10.87
C ARG A 153 -13.89 -4.10 11.55
N VAL A 154 -14.67 -5.17 11.66
CA VAL A 154 -14.21 -6.45 12.21
C VAL A 154 -13.14 -7.05 11.31
N GLY A 155 -13.38 -7.10 9.99
CA GLY A 155 -12.40 -7.59 9.02
C GLY A 155 -11.06 -6.84 9.08
N LEU A 156 -11.06 -5.51 9.26
CA LEU A 156 -9.83 -4.73 9.46
C LEU A 156 -9.12 -5.13 10.75
N VAL A 157 -9.85 -5.22 11.88
CA VAL A 157 -9.25 -5.63 13.16
C VAL A 157 -8.61 -7.01 13.03
N VAL A 158 -9.32 -7.98 12.42
CA VAL A 158 -8.78 -9.33 12.20
C VAL A 158 -7.58 -9.32 11.25
N ALA A 159 -7.57 -8.48 10.21
CA ALA A 159 -6.41 -8.34 9.32
C ALA A 159 -5.19 -7.75 10.04
N VAL A 160 -5.39 -6.78 10.94
CA VAL A 160 -4.32 -6.22 11.78
C VAL A 160 -3.79 -7.29 12.75
N LEU A 161 -4.67 -8.11 13.34
CA LEU A 161 -4.26 -9.23 14.18
C LEU A 161 -3.47 -10.28 13.38
N ALA A 162 -3.89 -10.59 12.14
CA ALA A 162 -3.16 -11.49 11.25
C ALA A 162 -1.74 -10.95 10.94
N ALA A 163 -1.64 -9.67 10.60
CA ALA A 163 -0.35 -9.02 10.35
C ALA A 163 0.54 -9.00 11.62
N GLY A 164 -0.05 -8.70 12.78
CA GLY A 164 0.66 -8.73 14.07
C GLY A 164 1.16 -10.12 14.44
N ALA A 165 0.35 -11.16 14.22
CA ALA A 165 0.75 -12.55 14.40
C ALA A 165 1.91 -12.94 13.46
N GLY A 166 1.89 -12.46 12.21
CA GLY A 166 2.99 -12.65 11.27
C GLY A 166 4.30 -11.98 11.73
N VAL A 167 4.23 -10.73 12.19
CA VAL A 167 5.41 -10.02 12.75
C VAL A 167 5.95 -10.75 13.98
N ALA A 168 5.08 -11.19 14.89
CA ALA A 168 5.48 -11.97 16.06
C ALA A 168 6.17 -13.28 15.65
N ALA A 169 5.64 -14.00 14.65
CA ALA A 169 6.25 -15.21 14.12
C ALA A 169 7.65 -14.95 13.52
N LEU A 170 7.86 -13.82 12.83
CA LEU A 170 9.19 -13.42 12.36
C LEU A 170 10.16 -13.18 13.51
N VAL A 171 9.74 -12.42 14.52
CA VAL A 171 10.58 -12.11 15.69
C VAL A 171 10.97 -13.38 16.43
N VAL A 172 10.01 -14.28 16.67
CA VAL A 172 10.26 -15.58 17.31
C VAL A 172 11.20 -16.43 16.46
N SER A 173 11.03 -16.46 15.14
CA SER A 173 11.91 -17.22 14.24
C SER A 173 13.35 -16.71 14.28
N VAL A 174 13.55 -15.38 14.28
CA VAL A 174 14.89 -14.77 14.44
C VAL A 174 15.47 -15.08 15.81
N ALA A 175 14.69 -14.91 16.89
CA ALA A 175 15.13 -15.19 18.25
C ALA A 175 15.51 -16.66 18.48
N ALA A 176 14.85 -17.58 17.78
CA ALA A 176 15.15 -19.01 17.80
C ALA A 176 16.34 -19.41 16.89
N GLY A 177 17.04 -18.44 16.28
CA GLY A 177 18.16 -18.70 15.37
C GLY A 177 17.73 -19.17 13.97
N SER A 178 16.43 -19.19 13.67
CA SER A 178 15.87 -19.57 12.37
C SER A 178 15.65 -18.33 11.49
N ALA A 179 16.70 -17.53 11.30
CA ALA A 179 16.62 -16.35 10.46
C ALA A 179 16.36 -16.69 8.97
N TYR A 180 16.62 -17.92 8.55
CA TYR A 180 16.25 -18.40 7.21
C TYR A 180 14.73 -18.51 7.03
N ALA A 181 14.03 -19.07 8.01
CA ALA A 181 12.57 -19.11 8.00
C ALA A 181 12.00 -17.68 8.03
N ALA A 182 12.55 -16.81 8.88
CA ALA A 182 12.14 -15.41 8.94
C ALA A 182 12.35 -14.67 7.60
N TYR A 183 13.49 -14.90 6.94
CA TYR A 183 13.81 -14.32 5.64
C TYR A 183 12.80 -14.71 4.56
N LEU A 184 12.41 -15.99 4.55
CA LEU A 184 11.45 -16.51 3.60
C LEU A 184 9.99 -16.08 3.89
N ASP A 185 9.64 -15.90 5.17
CA ASP A 185 8.31 -15.49 5.62
C ASP A 185 8.09 -13.97 5.52
N ALA A 186 9.16 -13.17 5.55
CA ALA A 186 9.10 -11.71 5.56
C ALA A 186 8.23 -11.10 4.43
N PRO A 187 8.32 -11.53 3.16
CA PRO A 187 7.47 -11.00 2.09
C PRO A 187 5.97 -11.21 2.34
N TRP A 188 5.59 -12.35 2.93
CA TRP A 188 4.18 -12.65 3.21
C TRP A 188 3.64 -11.78 4.32
N VAL A 189 4.45 -11.54 5.36
CA VAL A 189 4.10 -10.60 6.43
C VAL A 189 3.97 -9.18 5.90
N VAL A 190 4.87 -8.74 5.01
CA VAL A 190 4.74 -7.46 4.30
C VAL A 190 3.43 -7.40 3.50
N GLY A 191 3.06 -8.50 2.81
CA GLY A 191 1.79 -8.62 2.10
C GLY A 191 0.56 -8.51 3.01
N LEU A 192 0.60 -9.13 4.21
CA LEU A 192 -0.46 -9.01 5.22
C LEU A 192 -0.58 -7.58 5.76
N VAL A 193 0.55 -6.92 6.06
CA VAL A 193 0.58 -5.51 6.50
C VAL A 193 0.02 -4.61 5.40
N ALA A 194 0.41 -4.82 4.14
CA ALA A 194 -0.13 -4.09 3.00
C ALA A 194 -1.64 -4.30 2.85
N TYR A 195 -2.14 -5.54 3.03
CA TYR A 195 -3.56 -5.83 2.97
C TYR A 195 -4.36 -5.14 4.09
N ALA A 196 -3.86 -5.17 5.33
CA ALA A 196 -4.45 -4.42 6.44
C ALA A 196 -4.47 -2.90 6.16
N GLY A 197 -3.38 -2.36 5.61
CA GLY A 197 -3.29 -0.97 5.16
C GLY A 197 -4.31 -0.62 4.08
N VAL A 198 -4.55 -1.52 3.12
CA VAL A 198 -5.59 -1.36 2.09
C VAL A 198 -6.98 -1.32 2.73
N LEU A 199 -7.30 -2.22 3.66
CA LEU A 199 -8.59 -2.19 4.36
C LEU A 199 -8.77 -0.89 5.17
N ALA A 200 -7.73 -0.41 5.83
CA ALA A 200 -7.74 0.87 6.55
C ALA A 200 -7.95 2.05 5.60
N ALA A 201 -7.24 2.09 4.47
CA ALA A 201 -7.39 3.10 3.44
C ALA A 201 -8.78 3.10 2.79
N ARG A 202 -9.34 1.92 2.56
CA ARG A 202 -10.73 1.79 2.06
C ARG A 202 -11.77 2.22 3.07
N ARG A 203 -11.49 2.22 4.36
CA ARG A 203 -12.41 2.80 5.36
C ARG A 203 -12.42 4.33 5.30
N THR A 204 -11.29 4.95 4.95
CA THR A 204 -11.13 6.41 4.98
C THR A 204 -11.49 7.09 3.66
N CYS A 205 -11.27 6.44 2.52
CA CYS A 205 -11.44 7.04 1.20
C CYS A 205 -12.84 6.86 0.59
N TRP A 206 -13.84 6.45 1.38
CA TRP A 206 -15.04 5.81 0.84
C TRP A 206 -16.32 6.58 1.12
N VAL A 207 -17.07 6.83 0.04
CA VAL A 207 -18.38 7.51 0.01
C VAL A 207 -19.30 6.60 -0.81
N GLY A 208 -20.24 5.92 -0.14
CA GLY A 208 -21.27 5.07 -0.77
C GLY A 208 -20.93 3.57 -0.91
N ALA A 209 -21.95 2.73 -1.17
CA ALA A 209 -21.91 1.26 -1.13
C ALA A 209 -20.87 0.59 -2.06
N GLU A 210 -20.53 -0.66 -1.75
CA GLU A 210 -19.50 -1.40 -2.50
C GLU A 210 -20.09 -2.00 -3.74
N PRO A 211 -19.45 -1.81 -4.90
CA PRO A 211 -19.88 -2.55 -6.06
C PRO A 211 -19.71 -4.03 -5.75
N VAL A 212 -20.82 -4.77 -5.78
CA VAL A 212 -20.87 -6.23 -5.66
C VAL A 212 -19.87 -6.86 -6.64
N ALA A 213 -19.68 -6.24 -7.81
CA ALA A 213 -18.68 -6.60 -8.81
C ALA A 213 -17.25 -6.70 -8.25
N LEU A 214 -16.83 -5.84 -7.32
CA LEU A 214 -15.48 -5.91 -6.74
C LEU A 214 -15.31 -7.14 -5.85
N ARG A 215 -16.32 -7.47 -5.05
CA ARG A 215 -16.32 -8.66 -4.19
C ARG A 215 -16.32 -9.93 -5.04
N ALA A 216 -17.18 -9.96 -6.05
CA ALA A 216 -17.23 -11.06 -7.03
C ALA A 216 -15.88 -11.22 -7.76
N ALA A 217 -15.23 -10.11 -8.15
CA ALA A 217 -13.91 -10.15 -8.77
C ALA A 217 -12.84 -10.71 -7.83
N THR A 218 -12.81 -10.29 -6.55
CA THR A 218 -11.86 -10.84 -5.56
C THR A 218 -12.06 -12.35 -5.38
N VAL A 219 -13.32 -12.79 -5.17
CA VAL A 219 -13.63 -14.22 -4.98
C VAL A 219 -13.30 -15.03 -6.24
N GLY A 220 -13.73 -14.57 -7.41
CA GLY A 220 -13.47 -15.24 -8.69
C GLY A 220 -11.98 -15.36 -8.99
N ALA A 221 -11.20 -14.30 -8.73
CA ALA A 221 -9.75 -14.33 -8.96
C ALA A 221 -9.04 -15.25 -7.96
N MET A 222 -9.43 -15.26 -6.68
CA MET A 222 -8.89 -16.19 -5.69
C MET A 222 -9.22 -17.64 -6.05
N ALA A 223 -10.47 -17.92 -6.44
CA ALA A 223 -10.91 -19.25 -6.84
C ALA A 223 -10.16 -19.75 -8.08
N LEU A 224 -9.93 -18.88 -9.07
CA LEU A 224 -9.16 -19.22 -10.28
C LEU A 224 -7.71 -19.57 -9.94
N VAL A 225 -7.03 -18.76 -9.12
CA VAL A 225 -5.64 -19.03 -8.72
C VAL A 225 -5.54 -20.28 -7.85
N LEU A 226 -6.49 -20.48 -6.93
CA LEU A 226 -6.53 -21.69 -6.12
C LEU A 226 -6.81 -22.94 -6.96
N GLY A 227 -7.72 -22.86 -7.93
CA GLY A 227 -8.02 -23.94 -8.88
C GLY A 227 -6.82 -24.27 -9.75
N ALA A 228 -6.11 -23.26 -10.26
CA ALA A 228 -4.87 -23.44 -11.02
C ALA A 228 -3.76 -24.08 -10.18
N LEU A 229 -3.62 -23.66 -8.91
CA LEU A 229 -2.69 -24.25 -7.96
C LEU A 229 -3.03 -25.73 -7.70
N VAL A 230 -4.30 -26.04 -7.44
CA VAL A 230 -4.76 -27.42 -7.22
C VAL A 230 -4.52 -28.26 -8.47
N ALA A 231 -4.86 -27.77 -9.66
CA ALA A 231 -4.65 -28.49 -10.92
C ALA A 231 -3.17 -28.77 -11.19
N ALA A 232 -2.29 -27.77 -11.01
CA ALA A 232 -0.85 -27.91 -11.18
C ALA A 232 -0.21 -28.85 -10.14
N ALA A 233 -0.82 -28.96 -8.96
CA ALA A 233 -0.32 -29.79 -7.89
C ALA A 233 -0.94 -31.21 -7.89
N PHE A 234 -2.09 -31.41 -8.54
CA PHE A 234 -2.74 -32.71 -8.68
C PHE A 234 -1.94 -33.64 -9.59
N SER A 235 -1.22 -33.11 -10.58
CA SER A 235 -0.28 -33.89 -11.40
C SER A 235 0.92 -34.41 -10.62
N ASP A 236 1.13 -33.94 -9.38
CA ASP A 236 2.30 -34.29 -8.57
C ASP A 236 1.98 -34.29 -7.06
N ALA A 237 0.97 -35.10 -6.69
CA ALA A 237 0.38 -35.11 -5.34
C ALA A 237 1.38 -35.37 -4.20
N ALA A 238 2.53 -35.97 -4.50
CA ALA A 238 3.64 -36.15 -3.56
C ALA A 238 4.25 -34.82 -3.09
N HIS A 239 4.13 -33.74 -3.86
CA HIS A 239 4.77 -32.43 -3.58
C HIS A 239 3.90 -31.43 -2.80
N LEU A 240 2.58 -31.67 -2.66
CA LEU A 240 1.69 -30.78 -1.88
C LEU A 240 2.00 -30.80 -0.37
N GLY A 241 2.50 -31.92 0.14
CA GLY A 241 2.83 -32.12 1.55
C GLY A 241 4.28 -31.76 1.92
N VAL A 242 5.15 -31.54 0.94
CA VAL A 242 6.56 -31.26 1.22
C VAL A 242 6.67 -29.80 1.68
N PRO A 243 7.28 -29.53 2.85
CA PRO A 243 7.38 -28.17 3.36
C PRO A 243 8.03 -27.26 2.31
N TRP A 244 7.52 -26.05 2.15
CA TRP A 244 7.96 -25.13 1.09
C TRP A 244 9.39 -24.63 1.29
N TRP A 245 9.97 -24.82 2.47
CA TRP A 245 11.39 -24.59 2.80
C TRP A 245 12.28 -25.81 2.49
N SER A 246 11.71 -26.96 2.14
CA SER A 246 12.51 -28.08 1.65
C SER A 246 13.06 -27.72 0.26
N GLY A 247 14.36 -27.86 0.06
CA GLY A 247 15.03 -27.59 -1.22
C GLY A 247 14.44 -28.35 -2.41
N VAL A 248 13.69 -29.42 -2.15
CA VAL A 248 13.04 -30.28 -3.14
C VAL A 248 11.86 -29.58 -3.83
N ALA A 249 11.11 -28.72 -3.14
CA ALA A 249 9.98 -27.99 -3.72
C ALA A 249 10.40 -26.75 -4.54
N LEU A 250 11.69 -26.41 -4.55
CA LEU A 250 12.23 -25.20 -5.18
C LEU A 250 12.79 -25.44 -6.60
N SER A 251 12.90 -26.68 -7.08
CA SER A 251 13.64 -26.96 -8.33
C SER A 251 12.84 -26.72 -9.62
N SER A 252 11.49 -26.74 -9.58
CA SER A 252 10.68 -26.69 -10.81
C SER A 252 10.23 -25.30 -11.26
N TRP A 253 10.35 -24.28 -10.41
CA TRP A 253 9.99 -22.89 -10.75
C TRP A 253 11.26 -22.04 -10.77
N THR A 254 11.93 -21.99 -11.92
CA THR A 254 13.10 -21.13 -12.05
C THR A 254 12.67 -19.68 -11.78
N LEU A 255 13.35 -18.98 -10.86
CA LEU A 255 13.14 -17.56 -10.56
C LEU A 255 12.90 -16.69 -11.83
N PRO A 256 13.62 -16.90 -12.95
CA PRO A 256 13.35 -16.21 -14.22
C PRO A 256 11.93 -16.39 -14.76
N ALA A 257 11.34 -17.59 -14.64
CA ALA A 257 10.00 -17.89 -15.14
C ALA A 257 8.89 -17.14 -14.38
N LEU A 258 9.14 -16.80 -13.12
CA LEU A 258 8.23 -15.98 -12.30
C LEU A 258 8.53 -14.48 -12.42
N ALA A 259 9.80 -14.10 -12.55
CA ALA A 259 10.20 -12.70 -12.61
C ALA A 259 9.73 -12.00 -13.89
N ALA A 260 9.86 -12.64 -15.05
CA ALA A 260 9.47 -12.07 -16.34
C ALA A 260 7.98 -11.67 -16.41
N PRO A 261 7.00 -12.53 -16.09
CA PRO A 261 5.58 -12.15 -16.14
C PRO A 261 5.24 -11.08 -15.10
N VAL A 262 5.85 -11.14 -13.91
CA VAL A 262 5.66 -10.12 -12.87
C VAL A 262 6.15 -8.74 -13.36
N VAL A 263 7.34 -8.67 -13.95
CA VAL A 263 7.90 -7.42 -14.49
C VAL A 263 7.04 -6.90 -15.64
N LEU A 264 6.59 -7.77 -16.55
CA LEU A 264 5.70 -7.39 -17.65
C LEU A 264 4.35 -6.86 -17.16
N LEU A 265 3.73 -7.54 -16.19
CA LEU A 265 2.47 -7.11 -15.60
C LEU A 265 2.60 -5.78 -14.84
N LEU A 266 3.70 -5.59 -14.10
CA LEU A 266 3.98 -4.33 -13.42
C LEU A 266 4.27 -3.20 -14.42
N GLY A 267 5.01 -3.50 -15.50
CA GLY A 267 5.26 -2.56 -16.60
C GLY A 267 3.97 -2.15 -17.32
N ALA A 268 3.10 -3.11 -17.65
CA ALA A 268 1.80 -2.83 -18.23
C ALA A 268 0.91 -2.03 -17.26
N ALA A 269 0.91 -2.38 -15.98
CA ALA A 269 0.17 -1.65 -14.95
C ALA A 269 0.71 -0.22 -14.74
N LEU A 270 2.02 0.02 -14.94
CA LEU A 270 2.65 1.34 -14.97
C LEU A 270 2.21 2.16 -16.17
N LEU A 271 1.83 1.54 -17.29
CA LEU A 271 1.33 2.26 -18.45
C LEU A 271 -0.14 2.63 -18.31
N TRP A 272 -0.90 1.98 -17.43
CA TRP A 272 -2.34 2.20 -17.30
C TRP A 272 -2.72 3.14 -16.15
N ARG A 273 -3.22 4.35 -16.47
CA ARG A 273 -3.50 5.42 -15.48
C ARG A 273 -4.30 4.97 -14.25
N ARG A 274 -5.26 4.06 -14.41
CA ARG A 274 -6.12 3.60 -13.30
C ARG A 274 -5.40 2.67 -12.31
N THR A 275 -4.36 1.95 -12.75
CA THR A 275 -3.69 0.91 -11.94
C THR A 275 -2.31 1.32 -11.47
N ARG A 276 -1.71 2.36 -12.08
CA ARG A 276 -0.38 2.91 -11.76
C ARG A 276 -0.11 3.07 -10.26
N GLN A 277 -1.11 3.51 -9.51
CA GLN A 277 -0.99 3.81 -8.09
C GLN A 277 -0.84 2.56 -7.20
N ALA A 278 -1.21 1.38 -7.70
CA ALA A 278 -0.99 0.11 -7.01
C ALA A 278 0.41 -0.48 -7.24
N VAL A 279 1.09 -0.06 -8.32
CA VAL A 279 2.39 -0.60 -8.73
C VAL A 279 3.44 -0.49 -7.64
N PRO A 280 3.60 0.63 -6.88
CA PRO A 280 4.65 0.70 -5.87
C PRO A 280 4.55 -0.42 -4.82
N VAL A 281 3.33 -0.69 -4.33
CA VAL A 281 3.07 -1.75 -3.35
C VAL A 281 3.31 -3.13 -3.95
N LEU A 282 2.79 -3.38 -5.15
CA LEU A 282 2.94 -4.67 -5.83
C LEU A 282 4.39 -4.94 -6.25
N GLY A 283 5.11 -3.92 -6.70
CA GLY A 283 6.50 -4.01 -7.12
C GLY A 283 7.44 -4.24 -5.95
N GLY A 284 7.20 -3.56 -4.81
CA GLY A 284 7.89 -3.86 -3.57
C GLY A 284 7.66 -5.31 -3.13
N LEU A 285 6.39 -5.73 -3.05
CA LEU A 285 6.03 -7.10 -2.64
C LEU A 285 6.63 -8.15 -3.58
N ALA A 286 6.56 -7.92 -4.89
CA ALA A 286 7.11 -8.81 -5.89
C ALA A 286 8.64 -8.94 -5.77
N LEU A 287 9.34 -7.82 -5.57
CA LEU A 287 10.78 -7.84 -5.33
C LEU A 287 11.11 -8.61 -4.05
N ALA A 288 10.36 -8.39 -2.97
CA ALA A 288 10.53 -9.13 -1.72
C ALA A 288 10.41 -10.64 -1.94
N MET A 289 9.40 -11.07 -2.70
CA MET A 289 9.18 -12.48 -3.04
C MET A 289 10.28 -13.07 -3.93
N LEU A 290 10.80 -12.30 -4.89
CA LEU A 290 11.89 -12.73 -5.76
C LEU A 290 13.20 -12.84 -4.98
N LEU A 291 13.54 -11.81 -4.20
CA LEU A 291 14.76 -11.77 -3.42
C LEU A 291 14.77 -12.84 -2.32
N SER A 292 13.63 -13.05 -1.64
CA SER A 292 13.55 -14.07 -0.58
C SER A 292 13.78 -15.49 -1.09
N ARG A 293 13.59 -15.71 -2.39
CA ARG A 293 13.81 -16.99 -3.07
C ARG A 293 15.14 -17.06 -3.82
N SER A 294 15.79 -15.92 -4.02
CA SER A 294 17.08 -15.82 -4.71
C SER A 294 18.25 -16.14 -3.78
N SER A 295 19.30 -16.72 -4.35
CA SER A 295 20.61 -16.83 -3.72
C SER A 295 21.39 -15.49 -3.73
N PHE A 296 20.74 -14.35 -4.02
CA PHE A 296 21.44 -13.07 -4.23
C PHE A 296 22.12 -12.55 -2.96
N PHE A 297 21.47 -12.67 -1.80
CA PHE A 297 22.07 -12.35 -0.49
C PHE A 297 22.95 -13.47 0.06
N TRP A 298 23.35 -14.40 -0.81
CA TRP A 298 23.90 -15.67 -0.43
C TRP A 298 25.22 -15.86 -1.16
N SER A 299 26.34 -15.59 -0.48
CA SER A 299 27.63 -16.02 -1.01
C SER A 299 27.61 -17.55 -0.96
N GLY A 300 27.67 -18.21 -2.12
CA GLY A 300 27.55 -19.66 -2.28
C GLY A 300 28.61 -20.53 -1.55
N THR A 301 29.37 -19.93 -0.65
CA THR A 301 30.39 -20.53 0.21
C THR A 301 29.95 -20.70 1.67
N VAL A 302 28.82 -20.13 2.10
CA VAL A 302 28.33 -20.20 3.49
C VAL A 302 27.07 -21.08 3.55
N SER A 303 26.96 -21.95 4.56
CA SER A 303 25.84 -22.90 4.78
C SER A 303 24.46 -22.25 4.79
N LEU A 304 23.45 -22.88 4.15
CA LEU A 304 22.00 -22.47 4.08
C LEU A 304 21.40 -22.11 5.44
N GLN A 305 22.05 -22.55 6.52
CA GLN A 305 21.60 -22.39 7.88
C GLN A 305 22.03 -21.08 8.56
N THR A 306 22.92 -20.27 7.98
CA THR A 306 23.34 -18.98 8.57
C THR A 306 22.78 -17.80 7.77
N ALA A 307 21.46 -17.72 7.65
CA ALA A 307 20.86 -16.42 7.35
C ALA A 307 21.05 -15.54 8.59
N ASP A 308 21.68 -14.37 8.44
CA ASP A 308 21.81 -13.42 9.55
C ASP A 308 20.65 -12.43 9.56
N LEU A 309 20.41 -11.81 10.71
CA LEU A 309 19.47 -10.69 10.85
C LEU A 309 19.70 -9.60 9.78
N GLY A 310 20.96 -9.40 9.38
CA GLY A 310 21.35 -8.50 8.30
C GLY A 310 20.64 -8.78 6.98
N ASN A 311 20.42 -10.05 6.61
CA ASN A 311 19.75 -10.43 5.36
C ASN A 311 18.25 -10.11 5.40
N VAL A 312 17.59 -10.36 6.54
CA VAL A 312 16.18 -10.01 6.74
C VAL A 312 16.00 -8.49 6.66
N LEU A 313 16.87 -7.73 7.33
CA LEU A 313 16.85 -6.27 7.30
C LEU A 313 17.17 -5.72 5.90
N ALA A 314 18.13 -6.32 5.18
CA ALA A 314 18.47 -5.92 3.82
C ALA A 314 17.31 -6.17 2.85
N LEU A 315 16.62 -7.31 2.95
CA LEU A 315 15.43 -7.63 2.17
C LEU A 315 14.32 -6.59 2.39
N LEU A 316 14.00 -6.29 3.66
CA LEU A 316 12.98 -5.32 4.02
C LEU A 316 13.37 -3.89 3.60
N GLY A 317 14.64 -3.53 3.78
CA GLY A 317 15.19 -2.24 3.37
C GLY A 317 15.11 -2.04 1.85
N LEU A 318 15.55 -3.02 1.06
CA LEU A 318 15.53 -2.96 -0.39
C LEU A 318 14.10 -2.96 -0.95
N THR A 319 13.21 -3.77 -0.36
CA THR A 319 11.78 -3.78 -0.66
C THR A 319 11.14 -2.40 -0.44
N THR A 320 11.47 -1.77 0.69
CA THR A 320 11.00 -0.43 1.02
C THR A 320 11.57 0.61 0.05
N ALA A 321 12.87 0.55 -0.25
CA ALA A 321 13.52 1.44 -1.19
C ALA A 321 12.88 1.36 -2.59
N VAL A 322 12.65 0.15 -3.12
CA VAL A 322 12.01 -0.03 -4.43
C VAL A 322 10.55 0.44 -4.43
N THR A 323 9.81 0.21 -3.34
CA THR A 323 8.47 0.77 -3.18
C THR A 323 8.51 2.31 -3.29
N LEU A 324 9.47 2.96 -2.62
CA LEU A 324 9.63 4.42 -2.65
C LEU A 324 10.08 4.94 -4.02
N VAL A 325 11.00 4.24 -4.70
CA VAL A 325 11.47 4.60 -6.06
C VAL A 325 10.34 4.46 -7.07
N LEU A 326 9.59 3.35 -7.06
CA LEU A 326 8.43 3.16 -7.92
C LEU A 326 7.36 4.22 -7.63
N ARG A 327 7.18 4.58 -6.36
CA ARG A 327 6.26 5.65 -5.97
C ARG A 327 6.67 7.00 -6.54
N TRP A 328 7.96 7.34 -6.44
CA TRP A 328 8.51 8.54 -7.05
C TRP A 328 8.31 8.55 -8.57
N ALA A 329 8.59 7.43 -9.24
CA ALA A 329 8.39 7.31 -10.69
C ALA A 329 6.93 7.51 -11.10
N VAL A 330 5.98 6.90 -10.38
CA VAL A 330 4.54 7.09 -10.61
C VAL A 330 4.13 8.56 -10.44
N ASN A 331 4.61 9.23 -9.40
CA ASN A 331 4.33 10.66 -9.19
C ASN A 331 4.86 11.52 -10.36
N ARG A 332 6.10 11.24 -10.84
CA ARG A 332 6.66 11.96 -11.98
C ARG A 332 5.88 11.73 -13.28
N LEU A 333 5.41 10.50 -13.49
CA LEU A 333 4.56 10.21 -14.64
C LEU A 333 3.23 10.97 -14.59
N ASP A 334 2.64 11.11 -13.40
CA ASP A 334 1.40 11.88 -13.22
C ASP A 334 1.61 13.37 -13.48
N GLU A 335 2.68 13.97 -12.90
CA GLU A 335 3.05 15.37 -13.13
C GLU A 335 3.28 15.68 -14.61
N LEU A 336 4.01 14.82 -15.33
CA LEU A 336 4.20 14.95 -16.78
C LEU A 336 2.88 14.84 -17.54
N SER A 337 1.96 14.01 -17.07
CA SER A 337 0.66 13.82 -17.68
C SER A 337 -0.26 15.04 -17.51
N GLU A 338 -0.15 15.73 -16.38
CA GLU A 338 -0.86 16.99 -16.07
C GLU A 338 -0.28 18.15 -16.87
N ALA A 339 1.05 18.28 -16.93
CA ALA A 339 1.72 19.30 -17.73
C ALA A 339 1.39 19.19 -19.23
N ARG A 340 1.30 17.96 -19.76
CA ARG A 340 0.85 17.74 -21.14
C ARG A 340 -0.62 18.12 -21.34
N ALA A 341 -1.47 17.88 -20.34
CA ALA A 341 -2.89 18.24 -20.43
C ALA A 341 -3.09 19.77 -20.39
N SER A 342 -2.37 20.48 -19.51
CA SER A 342 -2.42 21.95 -19.43
C SER A 342 -1.87 22.60 -20.70
N HIS A 343 -0.78 22.09 -21.25
CA HIS A 343 -0.22 22.58 -22.52
C HIS A 343 -1.21 22.41 -23.68
N ARG A 344 -1.87 21.23 -23.80
CA ARG A 344 -2.92 21.01 -24.82
C ARG A 344 -4.11 21.95 -24.63
N ALA A 345 -4.52 22.21 -23.39
CA ALA A 345 -5.60 23.15 -23.11
C ALA A 345 -5.23 24.59 -23.50
N LEU A 346 -3.99 25.00 -23.24
CA LEU A 346 -3.48 26.29 -23.67
C LEU A 346 -3.42 26.41 -25.18
N LEU A 347 -2.91 25.38 -25.89
CA LEU A 347 -2.92 25.34 -27.36
C LEU A 347 -4.34 25.38 -27.94
N ALA A 348 -5.31 24.73 -27.28
CA ALA A 348 -6.71 24.80 -27.71
C ALA A 348 -7.32 26.19 -27.47
N ALA A 349 -6.90 26.89 -26.42
CA ALA A 349 -7.36 28.24 -26.11
C ALA A 349 -6.71 29.31 -27.01
N THR A 350 -5.42 29.17 -27.33
CA THR A 350 -4.71 30.09 -28.24
C THR A 350 -4.97 29.77 -29.70
N GLY A 351 -5.13 28.49 -30.03
CA GLY A 351 -5.52 27.97 -31.34
C GLY A 351 -7.02 27.92 -31.54
N ALA A 352 -7.81 28.72 -30.78
CA ALA A 352 -9.22 28.95 -31.08
C ALA A 352 -9.33 29.24 -32.59
N ALA A 353 -9.98 28.31 -33.27
CA ALA A 353 -10.16 28.31 -34.71
C ALA A 353 -10.56 29.71 -35.20
N PRO A 354 -10.07 30.17 -36.36
CA PRO A 354 -10.57 31.40 -36.96
C PRO A 354 -12.09 31.32 -36.93
N ARG A 355 -12.73 32.33 -36.32
CA ARG A 355 -14.20 32.41 -36.26
C ARG A 355 -14.72 32.09 -37.65
N PRO A 356 -15.63 31.11 -37.84
CA PRO A 356 -16.28 30.93 -39.13
C PRO A 356 -17.00 32.24 -39.45
N GLY A 357 -16.43 33.05 -40.34
CA GLY A 357 -16.85 34.42 -40.62
C GLY A 357 -15.79 35.51 -40.42
N ALA A 358 -14.55 35.21 -40.00
CA ALA A 358 -13.45 36.15 -40.15
C ALA A 358 -13.09 36.24 -41.65
N PRO A 359 -13.30 37.40 -42.32
CA PRO A 359 -13.05 37.53 -43.75
C PRO A 359 -11.61 37.15 -44.05
N HIS A 360 -11.42 36.35 -45.10
CA HIS A 360 -10.09 36.01 -45.54
C HIS A 360 -9.38 37.30 -45.96
N PRO A 361 -8.13 37.55 -45.49
CA PRO A 361 -7.35 38.69 -45.96
C PRO A 361 -7.09 38.51 -47.46
N GLY A 362 -7.93 39.13 -48.29
CA GLY A 362 -7.97 38.94 -49.74
C GLY A 362 -9.36 38.78 -50.34
N GLU A 363 -10.43 38.62 -49.56
CA GLU A 363 -11.79 38.69 -50.12
C GLU A 363 -12.14 40.14 -50.48
N PRO A 364 -12.39 40.46 -51.77
CA PRO A 364 -12.82 41.79 -52.17
C PRO A 364 -14.19 42.07 -51.56
N THR A 365 -14.26 43.11 -50.72
CA THR A 365 -15.53 43.66 -50.26
C THR A 365 -16.29 44.16 -51.49
N ALA A 366 -17.33 43.43 -51.89
CA ALA A 366 -18.29 43.92 -52.86
C ALA A 366 -18.93 45.19 -52.30
N VAL A 367 -18.70 46.31 -53.00
CA VAL A 367 -19.32 47.62 -52.75
C VAL A 367 -20.67 47.67 -53.46
#